data_AF-A0AAN0IIB5-F1
#
_entry.id   AF-A0AAN0IIB5-F1
#
_cell.length_a   1.000
_cell.length_b   1.000
_cell.length_c   1.000
_cell.angle_alpha   90.00
_cell.angle_beta   90.00
_cell.angle_gamma   90.00
#
_symmetry.space_group_name_H-M   'P 1'
#
loop_
_entity.id
_entity.type
_entity.pdbx_description
1 polymer ?
#
loop_
_entity_poly.entity_id
_entity_poly.type
_entity_poly.pdbx_seq_one_letter_code
_entity_poly.pdbx_strand_id
1 'polypeptide(L)'
;MCSLVERVPLTTSTKALKLIRLCQRYEMTEEAQSICRVLARRCYGDGRMGSALTWCIKGQDATFAAFLAEKYFDFYESIGEFGDLSILDYLGDAVLLSNRLAFLSKYRDFHKQYSFGNYEAAGQLLVSLLTSGITLKKYWLTLLTDSIPLLQIPDKCVFSSADTYELLHILQEIDNTSSYSDQKDMITSQDEFSINKISLLRLALVRNLQSSLVLRERKH
;
A
#
# COMPACT_ATOMS: atom_id res chain seq x y z
N MET A 1 18.27 33.32 -1.39
CA MET A 1 18.19 32.51 -0.15
C MET A 1 18.27 30.99 -0.39
N CYS A 2 18.25 30.50 -1.63
CA CYS A 2 18.45 29.07 -1.95
C CYS A 2 19.85 28.51 -1.65
N SER A 3 20.88 29.34 -1.42
CA SER A 3 22.26 28.88 -1.19
C SER A 3 22.66 28.71 0.29
N LEU A 4 21.86 29.19 1.25
CA LEU A 4 22.19 29.09 2.68
C LEU A 4 21.66 27.80 3.34
N VAL A 5 20.62 27.18 2.77
CA VAL A 5 20.06 25.92 3.28
C VAL A 5 20.99 24.73 3.01
N GLU A 6 21.85 24.81 1.99
CA GLU A 6 22.84 23.77 1.69
C GLU A 6 24.05 23.76 2.63
N ARG A 7 24.29 24.85 3.39
CA ARG A 7 25.51 25.00 4.22
C ARG A 7 25.30 24.92 5.72
N VAL A 8 24.05 24.80 6.18
CA VAL A 8 23.79 24.55 7.61
C VAL A 8 23.68 23.03 7.79
N PRO A 9 24.58 22.39 8.56
CA PRO A 9 24.39 21.01 8.95
C PRO A 9 23.15 20.96 9.85
N LEU A 10 21.99 20.67 9.26
CA LEU A 10 20.75 20.31 9.95
C LEU A 10 20.94 18.93 10.58
N THR A 11 21.88 18.82 11.53
CA THR A 11 22.31 17.58 12.18
C THR A 11 21.33 17.08 13.23
N THR A 12 20.29 17.84 13.55
CA THR A 12 19.32 17.47 14.59
C THR A 12 17.92 17.92 14.17
N SER A 13 16.96 16.99 14.21
CA SER A 13 15.53 17.23 13.94
C SER A 13 15.00 18.49 14.66
N THR A 14 15.50 18.77 15.86
CA THR A 14 15.16 19.95 16.68
C THR A 14 15.56 21.29 16.07
N LYS A 15 16.70 21.40 15.37
CA LYS A 15 17.12 22.65 14.70
C LYS A 15 16.27 22.93 13.46
N ALA A 16 15.99 21.89 12.68
CA ALA A 16 15.09 21.96 11.54
C ALA A 16 13.67 22.40 11.96
N LEU A 17 13.14 21.81 13.03
CA LEU A 17 11.81 22.18 13.56
C LEU A 17 11.76 23.64 14.03
N LYS A 18 12.82 24.15 14.66
CA LYS A 18 12.88 25.57 15.07
C LYS A 18 12.87 26.51 13.88
N LEU A 19 13.65 26.21 12.84
CA LEU A 19 13.67 27.00 11.60
C LEU A 19 12.31 27.00 10.90
N ILE A 20 11.69 25.82 10.77
CA ILE A 20 10.37 25.69 10.15
C ILE A 20 9.30 26.49 10.91
N ARG A 21 9.29 26.42 12.25
CA ARG A 21 8.37 27.22 13.08
C ARG A 21 8.58 28.72 12.89
N LEU A 22 9.82 29.14 12.70
CA LEU A 22 10.16 30.54 12.48
C LEU A 22 9.66 31.00 11.10
N CYS A 23 9.91 30.20 10.05
CA CYS A 23 9.36 30.46 8.71
C CYS A 23 7.82 30.52 8.72
N GLN A 24 7.15 29.61 9.42
CA GLN A 24 5.69 29.62 9.56
C GLN A 24 5.16 30.87 10.27
N ARG A 25 5.87 31.37 11.31
CA ARG A 25 5.49 32.61 12.00
C ARG A 25 5.56 33.84 11.09
N TYR A 26 6.44 33.83 10.08
CA TYR A 26 6.59 34.91 9.11
C TYR A 26 5.86 34.63 7.78
N GLU A 27 4.93 33.66 7.75
CA GLU A 27 4.15 33.29 6.56
C GLU A 27 5.01 32.84 5.35
N MET A 28 6.24 32.41 5.61
CA MET A 28 7.20 31.88 4.62
C MET A 28 6.95 30.39 4.39
N THR A 29 5.78 30.05 3.83
CA THR A 29 5.32 28.67 3.64
C THR A 29 6.16 27.90 2.62
N GLU A 30 6.50 28.54 1.51
CA GLU A 30 7.29 27.95 0.42
C GLU A 30 8.71 27.59 0.88
N GLU A 31 9.36 28.45 1.66
CA GLU A 31 10.68 28.18 2.22
C GLU A 31 10.63 27.06 3.26
N ALA A 32 9.61 27.04 4.11
CA ALA A 32 9.40 25.96 5.06
C ALA A 32 9.20 24.61 4.35
N GLN A 33 8.42 24.58 3.26
CA GLN A 33 8.21 23.38 2.45
C GLN A 33 9.49 22.96 1.73
N SER A 34 10.26 23.91 1.18
CA SER A 34 11.57 23.65 0.56
C SER A 34 12.55 22.99 1.54
N ILE A 35 12.64 23.52 2.77
CA ILE A 35 13.46 22.92 3.84
C ILE A 35 12.99 21.49 4.14
N CYS A 36 11.68 21.26 4.24
CA CYS A 36 11.11 19.93 4.47
C CYS A 36 11.46 18.96 3.34
N ARG A 37 11.40 19.38 2.07
CA ARG A 37 11.79 18.57 0.91
C ARG A 37 13.26 18.15 0.95
N VAL A 38 14.16 19.08 1.25
CA VAL A 38 15.60 18.78 1.39
C VAL A 38 15.84 17.77 2.52
N LEU A 39 15.18 17.96 3.67
CA LEU A 39 15.29 17.03 4.80
C LEU A 39 14.73 15.64 4.48
N ALA A 40 13.63 15.57 3.73
CA ALA A 40 13.04 14.32 3.29
C ALA A 40 14.03 13.53 2.41
N ARG A 41 14.64 14.19 1.40
CA ARG A 41 15.65 13.58 0.52
C ARG A 41 16.87 13.09 1.29
N ARG A 42 17.35 13.90 2.25
CA ARG A 42 18.48 13.51 3.11
C ARG A 42 18.17 12.30 3.98
N CYS A 43 17.01 12.28 4.66
CA CYS A 43 16.62 11.15 5.49
C CYS A 43 16.46 9.86 4.67
N TYR A 44 15.98 9.97 3.43
CA TYR A 44 15.91 8.83 2.53
C TYR A 44 17.30 8.30 2.16
N GLY A 45 18.25 9.19 1.83
CA GLY A 45 19.64 8.81 1.58
C GLY A 45 20.33 8.14 2.76
N ASP A 46 19.96 8.52 3.99
CA ASP A 46 20.45 7.90 5.23
C ASP A 46 19.75 6.57 5.58
N GLY A 47 18.89 6.04 4.70
CA GLY A 47 18.13 4.80 4.94
C GLY A 47 16.97 4.96 5.95
N ARG A 48 16.71 6.16 6.45
CA ARG A 48 15.63 6.45 7.42
C ARG A 48 14.32 6.77 6.70
N MET A 49 13.69 5.74 6.14
CA MET A 49 12.50 5.88 5.31
C MET A 49 11.29 6.49 6.05
N GLY A 50 11.07 6.14 7.33
CA GLY A 50 9.98 6.70 8.14
C GLY A 50 10.12 8.20 8.35
N SER A 51 11.34 8.65 8.67
CA SER A 51 11.67 10.07 8.78
C SER A 51 11.55 10.80 7.44
N ALA A 52 11.98 10.16 6.34
CA ALA A 52 11.84 10.72 5.01
C ALA A 52 10.38 11.00 4.67
N LEU A 53 9.48 10.05 4.95
CA LEU A 53 8.06 10.20 4.73
C LEU A 53 7.48 11.33 5.61
N THR A 54 7.87 11.41 6.89
CA THR A 54 7.46 12.50 7.81
C THR A 54 7.71 13.87 7.20
N TRP A 55 8.94 14.09 6.73
CA TRP A 55 9.36 15.37 6.18
C TRP A 55 8.74 15.61 4.80
N CYS A 56 8.55 14.56 4.01
CA CYS A 56 7.88 14.63 2.72
C CYS A 56 6.45 15.16 2.85
N ILE A 57 5.68 14.62 3.79
CA ILE A 57 4.31 15.05 4.09
C ILE A 57 4.28 16.51 4.55
N LYS A 58 5.18 16.89 5.47
CA LYS A 58 5.30 18.28 5.93
C LYS A 58 5.67 19.25 4.80
N GLY A 59 6.45 18.78 3.84
CA GLY A 59 6.85 19.52 2.65
C GLY A 59 5.85 19.49 1.51
N GLN A 60 4.72 18.78 1.66
CA GLN A 60 3.68 18.59 0.64
C GLN A 60 4.22 18.16 -0.74
N ASP A 61 5.26 17.32 -0.77
CA ASP A 61 5.82 16.80 -2.03
C ASP A 61 5.08 15.54 -2.48
N ALA A 62 4.04 15.72 -3.29
CA ALA A 62 3.21 14.63 -3.80
C ALA A 62 4.00 13.60 -4.62
N THR A 63 4.96 14.06 -5.42
CA THR A 63 5.75 13.17 -6.29
C THR A 63 6.67 12.28 -5.46
N PHE A 64 7.32 12.86 -4.45
CA PHE A 64 8.21 12.10 -3.59
C PHE A 64 7.42 11.22 -2.61
N ALA A 65 6.25 11.65 -2.16
CA ALA A 65 5.34 10.83 -1.36
C ALA A 65 4.90 9.58 -2.13
N ALA A 66 4.55 9.72 -3.40
CA ALA A 66 4.19 8.57 -4.24
C ALA A 66 5.37 7.60 -4.41
N PHE A 67 6.56 8.13 -4.68
CA PHE A 67 7.78 7.33 -4.78
C PHE A 67 8.08 6.57 -3.47
N LEU A 68 8.01 7.23 -2.31
CA LEU A 68 8.23 6.59 -1.03
C LEU A 68 7.16 5.52 -0.75
N ALA A 69 5.90 5.78 -1.10
CA ALA A 69 4.82 4.83 -0.90
C ALA A 69 5.02 3.54 -1.70
N GLU A 70 5.41 3.66 -2.97
CA GLU A 70 5.77 2.49 -3.79
C GLU A 70 6.98 1.75 -3.22
N LYS A 71 8.01 2.46 -2.76
CA LYS A 71 9.18 1.82 -2.13
C LYS A 71 8.83 1.04 -0.86
N TYR A 72 7.86 1.51 -0.07
CA TYR A 72 7.40 0.77 1.11
C TYR A 72 6.68 -0.51 0.71
N PHE A 73 5.89 -0.44 -0.35
CA PHE A 73 5.19 -1.61 -0.85
C PHE A 73 6.15 -2.62 -1.50
N ASP A 74 7.13 -2.17 -2.28
CA ASP A 74 8.17 -3.03 -2.84
C ASP A 74 8.94 -3.77 -1.72
N PHE A 75 9.21 -3.08 -0.61
CA PHE A 75 9.84 -3.69 0.58
C PHE A 75 8.92 -4.74 1.23
N TYR A 76 7.64 -4.41 1.39
CA TYR A 76 6.62 -5.35 1.87
C TYR A 76 6.55 -6.61 1.00
N GLU A 77 6.52 -6.48 -0.33
CA GLU A 77 6.46 -7.62 -1.24
C GLU A 77 7.68 -8.54 -1.10
N SER A 78 8.86 -7.98 -0.80
CA SER A 78 10.09 -8.75 -0.63
C SER A 78 10.22 -9.47 0.71
N ILE A 79 9.65 -8.91 1.79
CA ILE A 79 9.89 -9.36 3.18
C ILE A 79 8.63 -9.97 3.82
N GLY A 80 7.44 -9.60 3.33
CA GLY A 80 6.15 -10.03 3.85
C GLY A 80 5.67 -9.26 5.08
N GLU A 81 6.40 -8.24 5.53
CA GLU A 81 6.04 -7.45 6.70
C GLU A 81 6.17 -5.94 6.44
N PHE A 82 5.19 -5.19 6.93
CA PHE A 82 5.31 -3.75 7.06
C PHE A 82 6.21 -3.48 8.28
N GLY A 83 7.36 -2.83 8.07
CA GLY A 83 8.18 -2.32 9.17
C GLY A 83 7.43 -1.31 10.05
N ASP A 84 8.14 -0.55 10.90
CA ASP A 84 7.52 0.47 11.75
C ASP A 84 6.93 1.64 10.91
N LEU A 85 5.69 1.43 10.46
CA LEU A 85 4.86 2.39 9.74
C LEU A 85 3.85 3.05 10.68
N SER A 86 4.14 3.11 11.99
CA SER A 86 3.34 3.86 12.98
C SER A 86 3.04 5.30 12.53
N ILE A 87 3.91 5.87 11.69
CA ILE A 87 3.69 7.19 11.12
C ILE A 87 2.45 7.28 10.21
N LEU A 88 2.04 6.18 9.58
CA LEU A 88 0.86 6.17 8.73
C LEU A 88 -0.43 6.37 9.54
N ASP A 89 -0.43 6.02 10.84
CA ASP A 89 -1.60 6.23 11.73
C ASP A 89 -1.93 7.72 11.92
N TYR A 90 -0.94 8.60 11.74
CA TYR A 90 -1.06 10.03 12.01
C TYR A 90 -1.16 10.88 10.74
N LEU A 91 -1.42 10.25 9.59
CA LEU A 91 -1.46 10.98 8.32
C LEU A 91 -2.67 11.89 8.21
N GLY A 92 -3.85 11.48 8.68
CA GLY A 92 -5.08 12.23 8.46
C GLY A 92 -5.21 12.66 6.99
N ASP A 93 -5.38 13.97 6.76
CA ASP A 93 -5.49 14.57 5.41
C ASP A 93 -4.22 14.40 4.54
N ALA A 94 -3.07 14.09 5.13
CA ALA A 94 -1.84 13.85 4.37
C ALA A 94 -1.93 12.66 3.41
N VAL A 95 -2.89 11.75 3.65
CA VAL A 95 -3.21 10.67 2.71
C VAL A 95 -3.64 11.21 1.34
N LEU A 96 -4.29 12.38 1.30
CA LEU A 96 -4.74 13.03 0.06
C LEU A 96 -3.58 13.61 -0.76
N LEU A 97 -2.35 13.59 -0.24
CA LEU A 97 -1.18 14.09 -0.95
C LEU A 97 -0.86 13.25 -2.21
N SER A 98 -1.12 11.94 -2.18
CA SER A 98 -1.04 11.11 -3.39
C SER A 98 -1.87 9.84 -3.28
N ASN A 99 -2.40 9.37 -4.42
CA ASN A 99 -3.15 8.10 -4.48
C ASN A 99 -2.31 6.89 -4.03
N ARG A 100 -0.98 6.93 -4.25
CA ARG A 100 -0.08 5.85 -3.81
C ARG A 100 0.09 5.82 -2.29
N LEU A 101 0.16 6.99 -1.66
CA LEU A 101 0.19 7.09 -0.21
C LEU A 101 -1.16 6.67 0.39
N ALA A 102 -2.28 7.01 -0.26
CA ALA A 102 -3.60 6.56 0.14
C ALA A 102 -3.80 5.06 0.04
N PHE A 103 -3.34 4.46 -1.07
CA PHE A 103 -3.26 3.02 -1.20
C PHE A 103 -2.47 2.39 -0.04
N LEU A 104 -1.23 2.86 0.21
CA LEU A 104 -0.38 2.31 1.26
C LEU A 104 -1.02 2.41 2.65
N SER A 105 -1.62 3.56 2.97
CA SER A 105 -2.32 3.78 4.25
C SER A 105 -3.48 2.81 4.43
N LYS A 106 -4.37 2.71 3.43
CA LYS A 106 -5.52 1.80 3.49
C LYS A 106 -5.12 0.33 3.52
N TYR A 107 -4.04 -0.02 2.82
CA TYR A 107 -3.55 -1.39 2.82
C TYR A 107 -2.97 -1.79 4.18
N ARG A 108 -2.26 -0.87 4.84
CA ARG A 108 -1.87 -1.07 6.24
C ARG A 108 -3.09 -1.21 7.16
N ASP A 109 -4.12 -0.40 6.95
CA ASP A 109 -5.37 -0.50 7.73
C ASP A 109 -6.02 -1.87 7.56
N PHE A 110 -5.97 -2.46 6.36
CA PHE A 110 -6.40 -3.85 6.13
C PHE A 110 -5.68 -4.83 7.07
N HIS A 111 -4.35 -4.81 7.14
CA HIS A 111 -3.60 -5.69 8.04
C HIS A 111 -3.90 -5.43 9.52
N LYS A 112 -4.14 -4.17 9.88
CA LYS A 112 -4.54 -3.76 11.24
C LYS A 112 -5.92 -4.31 11.60
N GLN A 113 -6.90 -4.22 10.70
CA GLN A 113 -8.22 -4.83 10.91
C GLN A 113 -8.13 -6.35 11.00
N TYR A 114 -7.29 -6.97 10.15
CA TYR A 114 -7.04 -8.41 10.18
C TYR A 114 -6.46 -8.86 11.53
N SER A 115 -5.45 -8.15 12.05
CA SER A 115 -4.82 -8.48 13.34
C SER A 115 -5.74 -8.27 14.54
N PHE A 116 -6.70 -7.34 14.45
CA PHE A 116 -7.75 -7.16 15.45
C PHE A 116 -8.92 -8.17 15.32
N GLY A 117 -8.89 -9.08 14.34
CA GLY A 117 -9.97 -10.05 14.11
C GLY A 117 -11.20 -9.48 13.41
N ASN A 118 -11.15 -8.23 12.94
CA ASN A 118 -12.23 -7.58 12.21
C ASN A 118 -12.22 -8.00 10.73
N TYR A 119 -12.44 -9.29 10.48
CA TYR A 119 -12.27 -9.90 9.16
C TYR A 119 -13.17 -9.33 8.07
N GLU A 120 -14.41 -8.94 8.40
CA GLU A 120 -15.34 -8.32 7.44
C GLU A 120 -14.84 -6.94 6.98
N ALA A 121 -14.41 -6.10 7.93
CA ALA A 121 -13.84 -4.80 7.61
C ALA A 121 -12.53 -4.94 6.82
N ALA A 122 -11.69 -5.91 7.18
CA ALA A 122 -10.47 -6.21 6.43
C ALA A 122 -10.79 -6.65 4.98
N GLY A 123 -11.76 -7.56 4.80
CA GLY A 123 -12.20 -8.00 3.48
C GLY A 123 -12.74 -6.86 2.62
N GLN A 124 -13.60 -6.01 3.18
CA GLN A 124 -14.14 -4.84 2.48
C GLN A 124 -13.04 -3.85 2.06
N LEU A 125 -12.07 -3.58 2.94
CA LEU A 125 -10.93 -2.74 2.61
C LEU A 125 -10.14 -3.31 1.43
N LEU A 126 -9.85 -4.62 1.45
CA LEU A 126 -9.10 -5.28 0.39
C LEU A 126 -9.83 -5.24 -0.96
N VAL A 127 -11.14 -5.56 -0.98
CA VAL A 127 -11.97 -5.42 -2.19
C VAL A 127 -11.94 -3.98 -2.69
N SER A 128 -12.12 -3.00 -1.81
CA SER A 128 -12.10 -1.57 -2.19
C SER A 128 -10.76 -1.14 -2.78
N LEU A 129 -9.64 -1.65 -2.27
CA LEU A 129 -8.30 -1.35 -2.78
C LEU A 129 -8.12 -1.89 -4.19
N LEU A 130 -8.63 -3.10 -4.46
CA LEU A 130 -8.52 -3.71 -5.77
C LEU A 130 -9.47 -3.11 -6.81
N THR A 131 -10.68 -2.72 -6.43
CA THR A 131 -11.71 -2.24 -7.38
C THR A 131 -11.71 -0.73 -7.60
N SER A 132 -11.21 0.08 -6.65
CA SER A 132 -11.26 1.55 -6.75
C SER A 132 -10.28 2.17 -7.74
N GLY A 133 -9.38 1.39 -8.36
CA GLY A 133 -8.38 1.87 -9.31
C GLY A 133 -7.18 2.62 -8.69
N ILE A 134 -7.11 2.72 -7.35
CA ILE A 134 -5.96 3.36 -6.67
C ILE A 134 -4.73 2.45 -6.60
N THR A 135 -4.91 1.13 -6.72
CA THR A 135 -3.84 0.14 -6.67
C THR A 135 -3.18 -0.05 -8.02
N LEU A 136 -1.85 -0.08 -8.05
CA LEU A 136 -1.09 -0.44 -9.26
C LEU A 136 -1.29 -1.92 -9.61
N LYS A 137 -1.48 -2.23 -10.90
CA LYS A 137 -1.67 -3.62 -11.37
C LYS A 137 -0.56 -4.57 -10.94
N LYS A 138 0.70 -4.10 -10.89
CA LYS A 138 1.85 -4.89 -10.39
C LYS A 138 1.64 -5.44 -8.96
N TYR A 139 0.80 -4.80 -8.14
CA TYR A 139 0.55 -5.17 -6.75
C TYR A 139 -0.71 -6.01 -6.55
N TRP A 140 -1.53 -6.22 -7.58
CA TRP A 140 -2.80 -6.94 -7.45
C TRP A 140 -2.62 -8.39 -7.00
N LEU A 141 -1.60 -9.10 -7.53
CA LEU A 141 -1.34 -10.48 -7.14
C LEU A 141 -0.99 -10.60 -5.65
N THR A 142 -0.23 -9.65 -5.11
CA THR A 142 0.14 -9.58 -3.69
C THR A 142 -1.09 -9.36 -2.82
N LEU A 143 -1.94 -8.39 -3.17
CA LEU A 143 -3.21 -8.15 -2.47
C LEU A 143 -4.13 -9.38 -2.50
N LEU A 144 -4.27 -10.03 -3.66
CA LEU A 144 -5.07 -11.23 -3.78
C LEU A 144 -4.49 -12.36 -2.92
N THR A 145 -3.17 -12.53 -2.91
CA THR A 145 -2.49 -13.54 -2.07
C THR A 145 -2.80 -13.29 -0.59
N ASP A 146 -2.76 -12.03 -0.15
CA ASP A 146 -3.04 -11.65 1.24
C ASP A 146 -4.53 -11.78 1.61
N SER A 147 -5.42 -11.95 0.62
CA SER A 147 -6.82 -12.28 0.85
C SER A 147 -7.08 -13.76 1.12
N ILE A 148 -6.12 -14.67 0.82
CA ILE A 148 -6.29 -16.13 0.98
C ILE A 148 -6.70 -16.51 2.41
N PRO A 149 -6.07 -15.98 3.49
CA PRO A 149 -6.48 -16.31 4.85
C PRO A 149 -7.93 -15.92 5.15
N LEU A 150 -8.40 -14.81 4.58
CA LEU A 150 -9.79 -14.36 4.72
C LEU A 150 -10.78 -15.24 3.93
N LEU A 151 -10.37 -15.74 2.76
CA LEU A 151 -11.17 -16.65 1.92
C LEU A 151 -11.33 -18.05 2.52
N GLN A 152 -10.42 -18.43 3.43
CA GLN A 152 -10.34 -19.78 3.99
C GLN A 152 -10.80 -19.85 5.46
N ILE A 153 -11.40 -18.77 6.00
CA ILE A 153 -11.93 -18.79 7.37
C ILE A 153 -13.07 -19.83 7.45
N PRO A 154 -12.95 -20.85 8.33
CA PRO A 154 -14.00 -21.86 8.50
C PRO A 154 -15.31 -21.22 8.96
N ASP A 155 -16.43 -21.71 8.41
CA ASP A 155 -17.80 -21.34 8.79
C ASP A 155 -18.13 -19.83 8.74
N LYS A 156 -17.25 -19.01 8.14
CA LYS A 156 -17.46 -17.57 7.95
C LYS A 156 -17.20 -17.19 6.51
N CYS A 157 -18.19 -16.56 5.89
CA CYS A 157 -18.07 -16.00 4.54
C CYS A 157 -17.77 -14.51 4.65
N VAL A 158 -16.48 -14.16 4.59
CA VAL A 158 -16.01 -12.75 4.65
C VAL A 158 -16.34 -12.01 3.37
N PHE A 159 -16.16 -12.67 2.22
CA PHE A 159 -16.42 -12.10 0.90
C PHE A 159 -17.74 -12.63 0.38
N SER A 160 -18.65 -11.74 -0.02
CA SER A 160 -19.89 -12.13 -0.66
C SER A 160 -19.66 -12.76 -2.03
N SER A 161 -20.71 -13.33 -2.64
CA SER A 161 -20.63 -13.80 -4.02
C SER A 161 -20.24 -12.67 -4.98
N ALA A 162 -20.76 -11.45 -4.76
CA ALA A 162 -20.43 -10.28 -5.57
C ALA A 162 -18.95 -9.90 -5.41
N ASP A 163 -18.45 -9.83 -4.19
CA ASP A 163 -17.02 -9.57 -3.92
C ASP A 163 -16.14 -10.62 -4.60
N THR A 164 -16.54 -11.89 -4.51
CA THR A 164 -15.79 -13.01 -5.10
C THR A 164 -15.74 -12.92 -6.62
N TYR A 165 -16.82 -12.48 -7.28
CA TYR A 165 -16.81 -12.24 -8.73
C TYR A 165 -15.85 -11.12 -9.14
N GLU A 166 -15.80 -10.02 -8.37
CA GLU A 166 -14.83 -8.94 -8.61
C GLU A 166 -13.39 -9.46 -8.48
N LEU A 167 -13.09 -10.20 -7.41
CA LEU A 167 -11.76 -10.78 -7.20
C LEU A 167 -11.38 -11.80 -8.30
N LEU A 168 -12.34 -12.59 -8.79
CA LEU A 168 -12.13 -13.51 -9.92
C LEU A 168 -11.85 -12.74 -11.22
N HIS A 169 -12.55 -11.63 -11.48
CA HIS A 169 -12.31 -10.79 -12.65
C HIS A 169 -10.88 -10.23 -12.62
N ILE A 170 -10.45 -9.70 -11.47
CA ILE A 170 -9.08 -9.19 -11.28
C ILE A 170 -8.05 -10.31 -11.49
N LEU A 171 -8.28 -11.50 -10.93
CA LEU A 171 -7.38 -12.64 -11.11
C LEU A 171 -7.29 -13.07 -12.58
N GLN A 172 -8.41 -13.05 -13.31
CA GLN A 172 -8.42 -13.35 -14.74
C GLN A 172 -7.64 -12.31 -15.56
N GLU A 173 -7.73 -11.04 -15.18
CA GLU A 173 -6.96 -9.97 -15.84
C GLU A 173 -5.45 -10.17 -15.63
N ILE A 174 -5.03 -10.54 -14.41
CA ILE A 174 -3.63 -10.88 -14.11
C ILE A 174 -3.17 -12.06 -14.97
N ASP A 175 -3.94 -13.15 -14.99
CA ASP A 175 -3.59 -14.37 -15.73
C ASP A 175 -3.45 -14.11 -17.24
N ASN A 176 -4.39 -13.35 -17.82
CA ASN A 176 -4.30 -12.93 -19.21
C ASN A 176 -3.02 -12.15 -19.49
N THR A 177 -2.67 -11.19 -18.63
CA THR A 177 -1.43 -10.41 -18.82
C THR A 177 -0.16 -11.24 -18.73
N SER A 178 -0.10 -12.26 -17.87
CA SER A 178 1.02 -13.20 -17.82
C SER A 178 1.11 -14.06 -19.10
N SER A 179 -0.02 -14.54 -19.61
CA SER A 179 -0.03 -15.39 -20.82
C SER A 179 0.37 -14.63 -22.11
N TYR A 180 0.22 -13.30 -22.15
CA TYR A 180 0.67 -12.49 -23.30
C TYR A 180 2.18 -12.20 -23.29
N SER A 181 2.84 -12.22 -22.14
CA SER A 181 4.30 -12.09 -22.05
C SER A 181 5.06 -13.36 -22.45
N ASP A 182 4.39 -14.51 -22.45
CA ASP A 182 4.96 -15.85 -22.68
C ASP A 182 5.27 -16.20 -24.15
N GLN A 183 5.17 -15.24 -25.08
CA GLN A 183 5.62 -15.45 -26.48
C GLN A 183 7.15 -15.30 -26.68
N LYS A 184 7.94 -15.35 -25.60
CA LYS A 184 9.41 -15.48 -25.65
C LYS A 184 9.88 -16.61 -24.74
N ASP A 185 10.74 -17.45 -25.30
CA ASP A 185 11.18 -18.74 -24.78
C ASP A 185 11.76 -18.71 -23.35
N MET A 186 11.56 -19.85 -22.65
CA MET A 186 11.96 -20.24 -21.28
C MET A 186 11.11 -19.70 -20.12
N ILE A 187 10.25 -20.58 -19.57
CA ILE A 187 9.58 -20.41 -18.27
C ILE A 187 10.67 -20.23 -17.20
N THR A 188 10.69 -19.10 -16.51
CA THR A 188 11.60 -18.89 -15.38
C THR A 188 11.00 -19.46 -14.10
N SER A 189 11.82 -19.70 -13.08
CA SER A 189 11.34 -20.14 -11.75
C SER A 189 10.37 -19.15 -11.09
N GLN A 190 10.45 -17.86 -11.44
CA GLN A 190 9.54 -16.83 -10.96
C GLN A 190 8.14 -16.95 -11.61
N ASP A 191 8.08 -17.38 -12.86
CA ASP A 191 6.82 -17.59 -13.58
C ASP A 191 6.09 -18.81 -13.02
N GLU A 192 6.81 -19.91 -12.77
CA GLU A 192 6.24 -21.11 -12.13
C GLU A 192 5.66 -20.82 -10.73
N PHE A 193 6.37 -20.02 -9.93
CA PHE A 193 5.87 -19.58 -8.62
C PHE A 193 4.58 -18.73 -8.74
N SER A 194 4.51 -17.86 -9.73
CA SER A 194 3.34 -17.02 -9.99
C SER A 194 2.14 -17.84 -10.48
N ILE A 195 2.37 -18.81 -11.37
CA ILE A 195 1.35 -19.77 -11.84
C ILE A 195 0.76 -20.57 -10.67
N ASN A 196 1.62 -21.02 -9.75
CA ASN A 196 1.18 -21.74 -8.55
C ASN A 196 0.32 -20.85 -7.63
N LYS A 197 0.70 -19.58 -7.43
CA LYS A 197 -0.13 -18.61 -6.69
C LYS A 197 -1.49 -18.39 -7.35
N ILE A 198 -1.54 -18.19 -8.67
CA ILE A 198 -2.80 -18.01 -9.42
C ILE A 198 -3.71 -19.23 -9.25
N SER A 199 -3.15 -20.44 -9.33
CA SER A 199 -3.90 -21.69 -9.16
C SER A 199 -4.49 -21.82 -7.75
N LEU A 200 -3.72 -21.48 -6.72
CA LEU A 200 -4.19 -21.46 -5.33
C LEU A 200 -5.30 -20.42 -5.12
N LEU A 201 -5.13 -19.23 -5.70
CA LEU A 201 -6.14 -18.16 -5.64
C LEU A 201 -7.45 -18.56 -6.31
N ARG A 202 -7.38 -19.15 -7.50
CA ARG A 202 -8.55 -19.70 -8.20
C ARG A 202 -9.31 -20.68 -7.32
N LEU A 203 -8.61 -21.63 -6.70
CA LEU A 203 -9.21 -22.62 -5.83
C LEU A 203 -9.86 -21.99 -4.59
N ALA A 204 -9.18 -21.04 -3.94
CA ALA A 204 -9.69 -20.34 -2.76
C ALA A 204 -10.96 -19.53 -3.08
N LEU A 205 -10.96 -18.79 -4.19
CA LEU A 205 -12.10 -17.99 -4.63
C LEU A 205 -13.30 -18.88 -5.01
N VAL A 206 -13.09 -19.98 -5.74
CA VAL A 206 -14.17 -20.91 -6.10
C VAL A 206 -14.82 -21.53 -4.85
N ARG A 207 -14.01 -21.90 -3.85
CA ARG A 207 -14.53 -22.42 -2.57
C ARG A 207 -15.31 -21.37 -1.78
N ASN A 208 -14.83 -20.12 -1.73
CA ASN A 208 -15.58 -19.04 -1.09
C ASN A 208 -16.91 -18.80 -1.83
N LEU A 209 -16.91 -18.81 -3.16
CA LEU A 209 -18.13 -18.67 -3.96
C LEU A 209 -19.14 -19.78 -3.64
N GLN A 210 -18.70 -21.04 -3.63
CA GLN A 210 -19.55 -22.17 -3.23
C GLN A 210 -20.14 -21.96 -1.83
N SER A 211 -19.30 -21.57 -0.87
CA SER A 211 -19.73 -21.36 0.52
C SER A 211 -20.72 -20.20 0.64
N SER A 212 -20.49 -19.11 -0.09
CA SER A 212 -21.36 -17.92 -0.11
C SER A 212 -22.76 -18.23 -0.65
N LEU A 213 -22.85 -19.10 -1.68
CA LEU A 213 -24.12 -19.50 -2.28
C LEU A 213 -24.91 -20.43 -1.36
N VAL A 214 -24.25 -21.44 -0.76
CA VAL A 214 -24.90 -22.36 0.19
C VAL A 214 -25.42 -21.62 1.43
N LEU A 215 -24.66 -20.66 1.96
CA LEU A 215 -25.10 -19.85 3.10
C LEU A 215 -26.27 -18.92 2.75
N ARG A 216 -26.40 -18.50 1.49
CA ARG A 216 -27.54 -17.72 1.01
C ARG A 216 -28.81 -18.57 0.95
N GLU A 217 -28.71 -19.82 0.51
CA GLU A 217 -29.83 -20.77 0.45
C GLU A 217 -30.36 -21.15 1.85
N ARG A 218 -29.50 -21.24 2.86
CA ARG A 218 -29.92 -21.55 4.25
C ARG A 218 -30.66 -20.41 4.97
N LYS A 219 -30.65 -19.20 4.43
CA LYS A 219 -31.34 -18.02 5.01
C LYS A 219 -32.74 -17.80 4.41
N HIS A 220 -33.16 -18.61 3.46
CA HIS A 220 -34.49 -18.64 2.85
C HIS A 220 -35.21 -19.93 3.23
#